data_AF-A0AAD6NYR5-F1
#
_entry.id   AF-A0AAD6NYR5-F1
#
_cell.length_a   1.000
_cell.length_b   1.000
_cell.length_c   1.000
_cell.angle_alpha   90.00
_cell.angle_beta   90.00
_cell.angle_gamma   90.00
#
_symmetry.space_group_name_H-M   'P 1'
#
loop_
_entity.id
_entity.type
_entity.pdbx_description
1 polymer ?
#
loop_
_entity_poly.entity_id
_entity_poly.type
_entity_poly.pdbx_seq_one_letter_code
_entity_poly.pdbx_strand_id
1 'polypeptide(L)'
;MALHHTRSNSLPSRPQPLTSQIDEHFSRLNASQATSSSSSSSICHKLSCLQDLHDCVDKLILLPSTQRSLSQEQNEKWIDDVLDGSLRVLDVCSVATDALLQTKGMCSGTSINHEEKKGK
;
A
#
# COMPACT_ATOMS: atom_id res chain seq x y z
N MET A 1 -9.13 46.56 -3.41
CA MET A 1 -9.10 45.20 -2.83
C MET A 1 -10.07 44.35 -3.62
N ALA A 2 -9.58 43.55 -4.58
CA ALA A 2 -10.42 42.61 -5.31
C ALA A 2 -10.03 41.20 -4.85
N LEU A 3 -11.01 40.50 -4.25
CA LEU A 3 -10.85 39.14 -3.72
C LEU A 3 -10.58 38.17 -4.88
N HIS A 4 -9.44 37.49 -4.79
CA HIS A 4 -9.19 36.30 -5.61
C HIS A 4 -10.03 35.15 -5.04
N HIS A 5 -11.09 34.78 -5.77
CA HIS A 5 -11.90 33.62 -5.46
C HIS A 5 -11.12 32.36 -5.86
N THR A 6 -10.55 31.66 -4.89
CA THR A 6 -10.04 30.30 -5.09
C THR A 6 -11.22 29.41 -5.44
N ARG A 7 -11.31 28.98 -6.69
CA ARG A 7 -12.34 28.06 -7.17
C ARG A 7 -11.79 26.65 -7.03
N SER A 8 -12.37 25.85 -6.13
CA SER A 8 -11.98 24.45 -5.95
C SER A 8 -12.22 23.67 -7.23
N ASN A 9 -11.17 23.09 -7.81
CA ASN A 9 -11.28 22.15 -8.92
C ASN A 9 -11.75 20.80 -8.37
N SER A 10 -13.05 20.57 -8.35
CA SER A 10 -13.55 19.19 -8.33
C SER A 10 -13.26 18.59 -9.70
N LEU A 11 -12.42 17.55 -9.73
CA LEU A 11 -12.25 16.74 -10.93
C LEU A 11 -13.61 16.14 -11.29
N PRO A 12 -14.02 16.15 -12.57
CA PRO A 12 -15.22 15.44 -12.95
C PRO A 12 -15.00 13.95 -12.63
N SER A 13 -15.72 13.41 -11.64
CA SER A 13 -15.86 11.97 -11.38
C SER A 13 -16.68 11.31 -12.48
N ARG A 14 -16.36 11.59 -13.75
CA ARG A 14 -16.99 10.90 -14.88
C ARG A 14 -16.55 9.44 -14.77
N PRO A 15 -17.48 8.49 -14.55
CA PRO A 15 -17.14 7.08 -14.58
C PRO A 15 -16.41 6.83 -15.89
N GLN A 16 -15.24 6.20 -15.82
CA GLN A 16 -14.53 5.85 -17.04
C GLN A 16 -15.49 5.03 -17.91
N PRO A 17 -15.57 5.27 -19.24
CA PRO A 17 -16.50 4.56 -20.12
C PRO A 17 -16.44 3.04 -19.99
N LEU A 18 -15.31 2.51 -19.52
CA LEU A 18 -15.10 1.10 -19.27
C LEU A 18 -15.73 0.58 -17.97
N THR A 19 -15.74 1.37 -16.89
CA THR A 19 -16.36 0.96 -15.62
C THR A 19 -17.88 0.86 -15.76
N SER A 20 -18.47 1.75 -16.57
CA SER A 20 -19.91 1.68 -16.90
C SER A 20 -20.26 0.44 -17.73
N GLN A 21 -19.39 0.02 -18.66
CA GLN A 21 -19.61 -1.20 -19.44
C GLN A 21 -19.52 -2.45 -18.57
N ILE A 22 -18.53 -2.52 -17.67
CA ILE A 22 -18.41 -3.64 -16.72
C ILE A 22 -19.68 -3.78 -15.87
N ASP A 23 -20.19 -2.66 -15.34
CA ASP A 23 -21.41 -2.65 -14.53
C ASP A 23 -22.66 -3.10 -15.32
N GLU A 24 -22.76 -2.69 -16.58
CA GLU A 24 -23.82 -3.13 -17.49
C GLU A 24 -23.74 -4.65 -17.77
N HIS A 25 -22.56 -5.18 -18.11
CA HIS A 25 -22.37 -6.60 -18.36
C HIS A 25 -22.63 -7.44 -17.09
N PHE A 26 -22.22 -6.95 -15.92
CA PHE A 26 -22.49 -7.57 -14.64
C PHE A 26 -23.99 -7.61 -14.33
N SER A 27 -24.69 -6.49 -14.52
CA SER A 27 -26.13 -6.38 -14.32
C SER A 27 -26.91 -7.33 -15.25
N ARG A 28 -26.51 -7.38 -16.53
CA ARG A 28 -27.09 -8.31 -17.52
C ARG A 28 -26.87 -9.78 -17.13
N LEU A 29 -25.64 -10.12 -16.70
CA LEU A 29 -25.30 -11.47 -16.25
C LEU A 29 -26.16 -11.87 -15.03
N ASN A 30 -26.29 -10.98 -14.05
CA ASN A 30 -27.08 -11.23 -12.84
C ASN A 30 -28.58 -11.44 -13.17
N ALA A 31 -29.14 -10.61 -14.06
CA ALA A 31 -30.51 -10.78 -14.54
C ALA A 31 -30.72 -12.14 -15.22
N SER A 32 -29.74 -12.61 -16.00
CA SER A 32 -29.82 -13.93 -16.63
C SER A 32 -29.68 -15.10 -15.65
N GLN A 33 -28.99 -14.90 -14.51
CA GLN A 33 -28.88 -15.90 -13.45
C GLN A 33 -30.20 -16.10 -12.71
N ALA A 34 -30.94 -15.02 -12.44
CA ALA A 34 -32.25 -15.07 -11.79
C ALA A 34 -33.28 -15.90 -12.57
N THR A 35 -33.10 -16.02 -13.90
CA THR A 35 -33.83 -16.99 -14.71
C THR A 35 -33.15 -18.38 -14.63
N SER A 36 -33.66 -19.24 -13.76
CA SER A 36 -33.25 -20.65 -13.61
C SER A 36 -33.74 -21.53 -14.76
N SER A 37 -33.33 -21.21 -16.00
CA SER A 37 -33.59 -22.04 -17.18
C SER A 37 -32.34 -22.83 -17.55
N SER A 38 -32.48 -24.15 -17.63
CA SER A 38 -31.40 -25.09 -18.01
C SER A 38 -31.39 -25.40 -19.52
N SER A 39 -32.09 -24.61 -20.33
CA SER A 39 -32.07 -24.77 -21.79
C SER A 39 -30.69 -24.41 -22.36
N SER A 40 -30.26 -25.13 -23.39
CA SER A 40 -28.97 -24.89 -24.09
C SER A 40 -28.81 -23.43 -24.54
N SER A 41 -29.86 -22.83 -25.09
CA SER A 41 -29.88 -21.41 -25.49
C SER A 41 -29.63 -20.44 -24.31
N SER A 42 -30.22 -20.73 -23.14
CA SER A 42 -30.00 -19.92 -21.93
C SER A 42 -28.57 -20.05 -21.42
N ILE A 43 -28.01 -21.26 -21.48
CA ILE A 43 -26.60 -21.52 -21.13
C ILE A 43 -25.66 -20.79 -22.10
N CYS A 44 -25.90 -20.87 -23.42
CA CYS A 44 -25.14 -20.13 -24.42
C CYS A 44 -25.17 -18.62 -24.17
N HIS A 45 -26.35 -18.06 -23.89
CA HIS A 45 -26.49 -16.64 -23.57
C HIS A 45 -25.71 -16.23 -22.31
N LYS A 46 -25.75 -17.05 -21.25
CA LYS A 46 -24.97 -16.82 -20.02
C LYS A 46 -23.46 -16.82 -20.30
N LEU A 47 -22.99 -17.76 -21.11
CA LEU A 47 -21.58 -17.83 -21.52
C LEU A 47 -21.16 -16.63 -22.37
N SER A 48 -22.01 -16.16 -23.28
CA SER A 48 -21.76 -14.93 -24.04
C SER A 48 -21.65 -13.71 -23.12
N CYS A 49 -22.55 -13.54 -22.16
CA CYS A 49 -22.46 -12.44 -21.19
C CYS A 49 -21.18 -12.49 -20.35
N LEU A 50 -20.71 -13.70 -19.98
CA LEU A 50 -19.43 -13.88 -19.28
C LEU A 50 -18.24 -13.49 -20.15
N GLN A 51 -18.26 -13.87 -21.43
CA GLN A 51 -17.20 -13.49 -22.38
C GLN A 51 -17.12 -11.96 -22.54
N ASP A 52 -18.26 -11.30 -22.74
CA ASP A 52 -18.30 -9.84 -22.87
C ASP A 52 -17.73 -9.14 -21.61
N LEU A 53 -18.08 -9.65 -20.42
CA LEU A 53 -17.58 -9.13 -19.16
C LEU A 53 -16.06 -9.36 -19.03
N HIS A 54 -15.59 -10.55 -19.39
CA HIS A 54 -14.17 -10.89 -19.39
C HIS A 54 -13.37 -9.94 -20.30
N ASP A 55 -13.84 -9.72 -21.53
CA ASP A 55 -13.20 -8.82 -22.49
C ASP A 55 -13.13 -7.37 -21.96
N CYS A 56 -14.13 -6.93 -21.20
CA CYS A 56 -14.11 -5.61 -20.56
C CYS A 56 -13.10 -5.52 -19.43
N VAL A 57 -12.97 -6.57 -18.60
CA VAL A 57 -11.99 -6.63 -17.52
C VAL A 57 -10.57 -6.68 -18.07
N ASP A 58 -10.32 -7.46 -19.12
CA ASP A 58 -9.01 -7.51 -19.79
C ASP A 58 -8.57 -6.13 -20.28
N LYS A 59 -9.48 -5.40 -20.93
CA LYS A 59 -9.24 -4.01 -21.36
C LYS A 59 -8.96 -3.08 -20.18
N LEU A 60 -9.56 -3.33 -19.02
CA LEU A 60 -9.37 -2.51 -17.82
C LEU A 60 -7.98 -2.74 -17.22
N ILE A 61 -7.56 -4.00 -17.13
CA ILE A 61 -6.24 -4.39 -16.61
C ILE A 61 -5.13 -3.84 -17.53
N LEU A 62 -5.34 -3.89 -18.85
CA LEU A 62 -4.40 -3.35 -19.84
C LEU A 62 -4.27 -1.83 -19.80
N LEU A 63 -5.22 -1.11 -19.19
CA LEU A 63 -5.22 0.34 -19.17
C LEU A 63 -4.00 0.88 -18.38
N PRO A 64 -3.23 1.85 -18.92
CA PRO A 64 -2.02 2.35 -18.27
C PRO A 64 -2.25 2.89 -16.86
N SER A 65 -3.43 3.44 -16.58
CA SER A 65 -3.81 3.90 -15.24
C SER A 65 -3.92 2.75 -14.24
N THR A 66 -4.51 1.63 -14.66
CA THR A 66 -4.69 0.44 -13.83
C THR A 66 -3.35 -0.22 -13.56
N GLN A 67 -2.52 -0.41 -14.59
CA GLN A 67 -1.16 -0.94 -14.42
C GLN A 67 -0.31 -0.06 -13.50
N ARG A 68 -0.41 1.27 -13.64
CA ARG A 68 0.27 2.20 -12.75
C ARG A 68 -0.19 2.03 -11.31
N SER A 69 -1.50 1.96 -11.05
CA SER A 69 -2.04 1.75 -9.71
C SER A 69 -1.59 0.42 -9.10
N LEU A 70 -1.62 -0.67 -9.86
CA LEU A 70 -1.14 -1.99 -9.43
C LEU A 70 0.37 -2.01 -9.15
N SER A 71 1.15 -1.28 -9.95
CA SER A 71 2.59 -1.14 -9.71
C SER A 71 2.89 -0.24 -8.52
N GLN A 72 2.09 0.81 -8.30
CA GLN A 72 2.25 1.73 -7.17
C GLN A 72 2.03 0.99 -5.85
N GLU A 73 0.98 0.18 -5.75
CA GLU A 73 0.70 -0.57 -4.53
C GLU A 73 1.85 -1.52 -4.15
N GLN A 74 2.44 -2.20 -5.13
CA GLN A 74 3.64 -3.02 -4.92
C GLN A 74 4.85 -2.19 -4.49
N ASN A 75 5.04 -1.00 -5.06
CA ASN A 75 6.11 -0.10 -4.66
C ASN A 75 5.92 0.42 -3.23
N GLU A 76 4.70 0.76 -2.83
CA GLU A 76 4.40 1.24 -1.46
C GLU A 76 4.78 0.19 -0.41
N LYS A 77 4.42 -1.07 -0.64
CA LYS A 77 4.81 -2.17 0.25
C LYS A 77 6.33 -2.37 0.31
N TRP A 78 7.00 -2.31 -0.83
CA TRP A 78 8.46 -2.46 -0.89
C TRP A 78 9.18 -1.30 -0.18
N ILE A 79 8.64 -0.09 -0.29
CA ILE A 79 9.15 1.10 0.41
C ILE A 79 8.96 0.95 1.93
N ASP A 80 7.80 0.47 2.38
CA ASP A 80 7.53 0.22 3.80
C ASP A 80 8.52 -0.78 4.41
N ASP A 81 8.74 -1.92 3.74
CA ASP A 81 9.70 -2.94 4.17
C ASP A 81 11.14 -2.39 4.28
N VAL A 82 11.54 -1.54 3.31
CA VAL A 82 12.87 -0.88 3.32
C VAL A 82 12.98 0.13 4.46
N LEU A 83 11.92 0.90 4.71
CA LEU A 83 11.88 1.88 5.80
C LEU A 83 11.93 1.20 7.16
N ASP A 84 11.16 0.13 7.37
CA ASP A 84 11.20 -0.69 8.60
C ASP A 84 12.61 -1.23 8.85
N GLY A 85 13.23 -1.84 7.82
CA GLY A 85 14.60 -2.34 7.91
C GLY A 85 15.61 -1.23 8.27
N SER A 86 15.43 -0.03 7.71
CA SER A 86 16.28 1.13 8.00
C SER A 86 16.11 1.63 9.44
N LEU A 87 14.88 1.66 9.97
CA LEU A 87 14.60 2.02 11.36
C LEU A 87 15.29 1.05 12.33
N ARG A 88 15.20 -0.25 12.07
CA ARG A 88 15.83 -1.27 12.92
C ARG A 88 17.34 -1.12 13.00
N VAL A 89 17.98 -0.74 11.88
CA VAL A 89 19.42 -0.44 11.88
C VAL A 89 19.72 0.80 12.73
N LEU A 90 18.90 1.84 12.58
CA LEU A 90 19.03 3.06 13.37
C LEU A 90 18.89 2.80 14.88
N ASP A 91 17.94 1.94 15.28
CA ASP A 91 17.75 1.54 16.68
C ASP A 91 19.00 0.85 17.23
N VAL A 92 19.58 -0.09 16.48
CA VAL A 92 20.83 -0.76 16.87
C VAL A 92 21.98 0.24 16.99
N CYS A 93 22.09 1.20 16.06
CA CYS A 93 23.08 2.27 16.14
C CYS A 93 22.88 3.16 17.37
N SER A 94 21.64 3.49 17.73
CA SER A 94 21.33 4.25 18.94
C SER A 94 21.79 3.49 20.19
N VAL A 95 21.42 2.21 20.29
CA VAL A 95 21.82 1.35 21.42
C VAL A 95 23.34 1.24 21.52
N ALA A 96 24.03 1.05 20.39
CA ALA A 96 25.49 0.98 20.36
C ALA A 96 26.14 2.30 20.83
N THR A 97 25.57 3.43 20.42
CA THR A 97 26.04 4.76 20.84
C THR A 97 25.84 4.96 22.34
N ASP A 98 24.67 4.58 22.87
CA ASP A 98 24.38 4.68 24.31
C ASP A 98 25.33 3.80 25.14
N ALA A 99 25.57 2.56 24.71
CA ALA A 99 26.51 1.66 25.39
C ALA A 99 27.95 2.22 25.41
N LEU A 100 28.38 2.86 24.31
CA LEU A 100 29.67 3.53 24.24
C LEU A 100 29.75 4.72 25.21
N LEU A 101 28.69 5.51 25.31
CA LEU A 101 28.59 6.65 26.23
C LEU A 101 28.61 6.20 27.69
N GLN A 102 27.89 5.13 28.05
CA GLN A 102 27.89 4.56 29.41
C GLN A 102 29.29 4.09 29.83
N THR A 103 30.00 3.42 28.92
CA THR A 103 31.38 2.98 29.18
C THR A 103 32.32 4.15 29.47
N LYS A 104 32.17 5.25 28.71
CA LYS A 104 32.95 6.49 28.96
C LYS A 104 32.64 7.13 30.31
N GLY A 105 31.38 7.11 30.74
CA GLY A 105 30.95 7.60 32.06
C GLY A 105 31.52 6.78 33.21
N MET A 106 31.51 5.45 33.09
CA MET A 106 32.03 4.54 34.11
C MET A 106 33.54 4.66 34.34
N CYS A 107 34.34 4.93 33.30
CA CYS A 107 35.79 5.11 33.45
C CYS A 107 36.20 6.40 34.20
N SER A 108 35.29 7.35 34.41
CA SER A 108 35.59 8.62 35.11
C SER A 108 35.27 8.58 36.62
N GLY A 109 34.76 7.45 37.15
CA GLY A 109 34.18 7.36 38.50
C GLY A 109 34.93 6.52 39.54
N THR A 110 36.07 5.89 39.24
CA THR A 110 36.79 5.08 40.23
C THR A 110 37.95 5.85 40.87
N SER A 111 37.66 6.60 41.94
CA SER A 111 38.69 7.04 42.91
C SER A 111 39.19 5.81 43.68
N ILE A 112 40.36 5.31 43.29
CA ILE A 112 41.16 4.31 44.01
C ILE A 112 41.80 4.98 45.24
N ASN A 113 41.15 4.89 46.41
CA ASN A 113 41.75 5.27 47.69
C ASN A 113 42.71 4.17 48.15
N HIS A 114 44.01 4.41 48.02
CA HIS A 114 45.07 3.54 48.52
C HIS A 114 45.38 3.95 49.97
N GLU A 115 44.83 3.23 50.97
CA GLU A 115 45.20 3.44 52.38
C GLU A 115 46.52 2.71 52.67
N GLU A 116 47.59 3.51 52.72
CA GLU A 116 48.95 3.15 53.11
C GLU A 116 49.00 2.63 54.56
N LYS A 117 49.13 1.31 54.75
CA LYS A 117 49.60 0.76 56.03
C LYS A 117 51.07 1.09 56.21
N LYS A 118 51.37 2.21 56.87
CA LYS A 118 52.70 2.51 57.36
C LYS A 118 52.95 1.74 58.65
N GLY A 119 53.69 0.66 58.54
CA GLY A 119 54.27 -0.03 59.68
C GLY A 119 55.30 0.88 60.37
N LYS A 120 55.13 1.06 61.68
CA LYS A 120 56.23 1.09 62.63
C LYS A 120 55.74 0.57 63.97
#